data_AF-A0AAW0F686-F1
#
_entry.id   AF-A0AAW0F686-F1
#
_cell.length_a   1.000
_cell.length_b   1.000
_cell.length_c   1.000
_cell.angle_alpha   90.00
_cell.angle_beta   90.00
_cell.angle_gamma   90.00
#
_symmetry.space_group_name_H-M   'P 1'
#
loop_
_entity.id
_entity.type
_entity.pdbx_description
1 polymer ?
#
loop_
_entity_poly.entity_id
_entity_poly.type
_entity_poly.pdbx_seq_one_letter_code
_entity_poly.pdbx_strand_id
1 'polypeptide(L)'
;MPPKRPTRPPGAKSVRKPASHTKTRAPSLQESYIRSCAEMGLRPNSAFTSMLPDKGGVEYAAATVDLSRNYVGDKGIAPILVTLEKMPNLRALILSENGLRNHGVELVCACAANLPHLEFIELSDNYISDGAAVALFRLIEHHSRIQEVVFENTKIPVKWRVKLSDALATNRGVAQGQSHASVLAS
;
A
#
# COMPACT_ATOMS: atom_id res chain seq x y z
N MET A 1 69.72 -19.54 33.26
CA MET A 1 68.50 -18.82 33.72
C MET A 1 67.49 -18.78 32.58
N PRO A 2 66.28 -19.36 32.72
CA PRO A 2 65.26 -19.26 31.69
C PRO A 2 64.51 -17.91 31.79
N PRO A 3 64.00 -17.34 30.68
CA PRO A 3 63.27 -16.07 30.71
C PRO A 3 61.87 -16.22 31.33
N LYS A 4 61.47 -15.22 32.13
CA LYS A 4 60.17 -15.16 32.81
C LYS A 4 59.03 -15.05 31.78
N ARG A 5 58.01 -15.89 31.94
CA ARG A 5 56.76 -15.87 31.17
C ARG A 5 55.93 -14.63 31.52
N PRO A 6 55.33 -13.90 30.57
CA PRO A 6 54.49 -12.75 30.89
C PRO A 6 53.13 -13.19 31.45
N THR A 7 52.71 -12.55 32.54
CA THR A 7 51.42 -12.71 33.21
C THR A 7 50.32 -11.95 32.45
N ARG A 8 49.19 -12.61 32.18
CA ARG A 8 48.00 -12.03 31.53
C ARG A 8 47.16 -11.23 32.55
N PRO A 9 46.63 -10.03 32.22
CA PRO A 9 45.78 -9.27 33.14
C PRO A 9 44.32 -9.79 33.14
N PRO A 10 43.54 -9.56 34.21
CA PRO A 10 42.16 -10.00 34.30
C PRO A 10 41.16 -8.97 33.74
N GLY A 11 40.14 -9.46 33.04
CA GLY A 11 38.79 -8.88 33.09
C GLY A 11 38.46 -7.69 32.19
N ALA A 12 38.53 -7.83 30.86
CA ALA A 12 37.70 -7.02 29.97
C ALA A 12 36.32 -7.67 29.85
N LYS A 13 35.26 -7.01 30.36
CA LYS A 13 33.88 -7.44 30.16
C LYS A 13 33.57 -7.46 28.67
N SER A 14 33.44 -8.66 28.10
CA SER A 14 32.96 -8.89 26.76
C SER A 14 31.52 -8.36 26.66
N VAL A 15 31.35 -7.21 26.01
CA VAL A 15 30.05 -6.82 25.47
C VAL A 15 29.71 -7.86 24.41
N ARG A 16 28.89 -8.84 24.78
CA ARG A 16 28.32 -9.81 23.86
C ARG A 16 27.44 -9.04 22.87
N LYS A 17 27.98 -8.75 21.69
CA LYS A 17 27.12 -8.55 20.51
C LYS A 17 26.32 -9.85 20.34
N PRO A 18 24.99 -9.83 20.28
CA PRO A 18 24.25 -11.03 20.00
C PRO A 18 24.62 -11.49 18.59
N ALA A 19 25.16 -12.69 18.50
CA ALA A 19 25.26 -13.41 17.25
C ALA A 19 23.83 -13.83 16.84
N SER A 20 23.38 -13.40 15.67
CA SER A 20 22.27 -14.07 14.99
C SER A 20 22.69 -14.36 13.55
N HIS A 21 23.37 -15.51 13.38
CA HIS A 21 23.38 -16.19 12.10
C HIS A 21 21.99 -16.80 11.91
N THR A 22 21.02 -16.00 11.50
CA THR A 22 19.72 -16.50 11.03
C THR A 22 19.78 -16.57 9.52
N LYS A 23 19.68 -17.78 8.95
CA LYS A 23 19.31 -17.97 7.54
C LYS A 23 18.19 -16.99 7.24
N THR A 24 18.44 -15.99 6.39
CA THR A 24 17.51 -14.89 6.15
C THR A 24 16.30 -15.42 5.41
N ARG A 25 15.27 -15.85 6.16
CA ARG A 25 13.94 -16.07 5.61
C ARG A 25 13.46 -14.73 5.08
N ALA A 26 12.81 -14.72 3.91
CA ALA A 26 12.22 -13.50 3.38
C ALA A 26 11.33 -12.84 4.45
N PRO A 27 11.49 -11.53 4.71
CA PRO A 27 10.71 -10.86 5.74
C PRO A 27 9.22 -10.94 5.40
N SER A 28 8.37 -11.08 6.42
CA SER A 28 6.93 -11.06 6.21
C SER A 28 6.47 -9.68 5.72
N LEU A 29 5.25 -9.63 5.17
CA LEU A 29 4.65 -8.34 4.81
C LEU A 29 4.43 -7.47 6.04
N GLN A 30 4.04 -8.08 7.16
CA GLN A 30 3.89 -7.38 8.43
C GLN A 30 5.24 -6.81 8.93
N GLU A 31 6.31 -7.60 8.90
CA GLU A 31 7.67 -7.12 9.25
C GLU A 31 8.14 -5.99 8.33
N SER A 32 7.83 -6.11 7.03
CA SER A 32 8.14 -5.07 6.05
C SER A 32 7.39 -3.78 6.33
N TYR A 33 6.10 -3.86 6.67
CA TYR A 33 5.27 -2.72 7.02
C TYR A 33 5.77 -2.03 8.30
N ILE A 34 6.05 -2.80 9.36
CA ILE A 34 6.56 -2.27 10.63
C ILE A 34 7.91 -1.58 10.41
N ARG A 35 8.80 -2.18 9.61
CA ARG A 35 10.08 -1.57 9.24
C ARG A 35 9.89 -0.26 8.49
N SER A 36 9.01 -0.23 7.49
CA SER A 36 8.72 0.98 6.72
C SER A 36 8.15 2.11 7.61
N CYS A 37 7.27 1.77 8.55
CA CYS A 37 6.79 2.74 9.55
C CYS A 37 7.94 3.29 10.40
N ALA A 38 8.83 2.43 10.90
CA ALA A 38 9.96 2.83 11.72
C ALA A 38 10.95 3.73 10.96
N GLU A 39 11.24 3.43 9.70
CA GLU A 39 12.10 4.24 8.82
C GLU A 39 11.52 5.64 8.58
N MET A 40 10.19 5.77 8.54
CA MET A 40 9.49 7.04 8.38
C MET A 40 9.18 7.74 9.71
N GLY A 41 9.59 7.18 10.85
CA GLY A 41 9.31 7.73 12.18
C GLY A 41 7.83 7.70 12.58
N LEU A 42 7.06 6.77 12.02
CA LEU A 42 5.62 6.61 12.21
C LEU A 42 5.30 5.42 13.12
N ARG A 43 4.17 5.49 13.82
CA ARG A 43 3.62 4.33 14.53
C ARG A 43 2.82 3.48 13.55
N PRO A 44 3.06 2.16 13.47
CA PRO A 44 2.26 1.27 12.64
C PRO A 44 0.77 1.33 13.01
N ASN A 45 -0.09 1.33 12.00
CA ASN A 45 -1.52 1.19 12.19
C ASN A 45 -1.84 -0.24 12.63
N SER A 46 -2.57 -0.39 13.73
CA SER A 46 -2.87 -1.69 14.32
C SER A 46 -3.73 -2.57 13.42
N ALA A 47 -4.73 -1.99 12.74
CA ALA A 47 -5.62 -2.76 11.87
C ALA A 47 -4.86 -3.33 10.66
N PHE A 48 -4.05 -2.51 9.99
CA PHE A 48 -3.23 -3.00 8.88
C PHE A 48 -2.21 -4.04 9.37
N THR A 49 -1.58 -3.82 10.54
CA THR A 49 -0.63 -4.80 11.11
C THR A 49 -1.27 -6.15 11.40
N SER A 50 -2.51 -6.17 11.90
CA SER A 50 -3.25 -7.40 12.19
C SER A 50 -3.79 -8.10 10.95
N MET A 51 -3.98 -7.37 9.85
CA MET A 51 -4.45 -7.91 8.56
C MET A 51 -3.33 -8.60 7.77
N LEU A 52 -2.07 -8.20 7.99
CA LEU A 52 -0.91 -8.73 7.29
C LEU A 52 -0.46 -10.07 7.89
N PRO A 53 0.03 -11.01 7.06
CA PRO A 53 0.52 -12.29 7.55
C PRO A 53 1.85 -12.11 8.29
N ASP A 54 1.94 -12.68 9.49
CA ASP A 54 3.18 -12.73 10.29
C ASP A 54 4.23 -13.68 9.68
N LYS A 55 3.79 -14.68 8.89
CA LYS A 55 4.67 -15.68 8.27
C LYS A 55 5.16 -15.18 6.91
N GLY A 56 6.48 -14.97 6.79
CA GLY A 56 7.13 -14.63 5.52
C GLY A 56 7.17 -15.79 4.53
N GLY A 57 7.21 -15.48 3.23
CA GLY A 57 7.27 -16.46 2.14
C GLY A 57 5.91 -16.98 1.65
N VAL A 58 4.81 -16.39 2.10
CA VAL A 58 3.45 -16.65 1.57
C VAL A 58 3.08 -15.47 0.67
N GLU A 59 2.70 -15.74 -0.58
CA GLU A 59 2.10 -14.70 -1.43
C GLU A 59 0.79 -14.23 -0.80
N TYR A 60 0.63 -12.91 -0.68
CA TYR A 60 -0.59 -12.36 -0.14
C TYR A 60 -1.65 -12.35 -1.24
N ALA A 61 -2.54 -13.33 -1.16
CA ALA A 61 -3.61 -13.55 -2.12
C ALA A 61 -4.85 -12.66 -1.86
N ALA A 62 -4.77 -11.69 -0.93
CA ALA A 62 -5.93 -10.85 -0.65
C ALA A 62 -6.27 -9.99 -1.87
N ALA A 63 -7.45 -10.21 -2.40
CA ALA A 63 -8.02 -9.40 -3.47
C ALA A 63 -8.56 -8.06 -2.96
N THR A 64 -8.77 -7.92 -1.65
CA THR A 64 -9.36 -6.73 -1.03
C THR A 64 -8.57 -6.34 0.20
N VAL A 65 -8.23 -5.06 0.29
CA VAL A 65 -7.67 -4.44 1.49
C VAL A 65 -8.66 -3.40 1.99
N ASP A 66 -9.22 -3.65 3.17
CA ASP A 66 -10.11 -2.72 3.84
C ASP A 66 -9.43 -2.06 5.03
N LEU A 67 -9.24 -0.75 4.89
CA LEU A 67 -8.67 0.12 5.89
C LEU A 67 -9.66 1.20 6.33
N SER A 68 -10.95 1.03 6.07
CA SER A 68 -11.97 1.99 6.48
C SER A 68 -11.90 2.32 7.97
N ARG A 69 -12.11 3.60 8.32
CA ARG A 69 -12.21 4.08 9.71
C ARG A 69 -10.97 3.85 10.58
N ASN A 70 -9.77 3.83 9.98
CA ASN A 70 -8.52 3.53 10.68
C ASN A 70 -7.63 4.75 10.96
N TYR A 71 -8.13 5.97 10.69
CA TYR A 71 -7.38 7.23 10.91
C TYR A 71 -5.94 7.18 10.37
N VAL A 72 -5.78 6.63 9.16
CA VAL A 72 -4.46 6.47 8.53
C VAL A 72 -3.79 7.83 8.30
N GLY A 73 -4.54 8.81 7.78
CA GLY A 73 -4.05 10.14 7.44
C GLY A 73 -2.99 10.17 6.33
N ASP A 74 -2.67 11.37 5.84
CA ASP A 74 -1.75 11.57 4.69
C ASP A 74 -0.34 11.02 4.93
N LYS A 75 0.13 11.03 6.18
CA LYS A 75 1.48 10.51 6.52
C LYS A 75 1.48 8.99 6.70
N GLY A 76 0.43 8.45 7.32
CA GLY A 76 0.34 7.02 7.61
C GLY A 76 0.06 6.16 6.38
N ILE A 77 -0.44 6.76 5.29
CA ILE A 77 -0.72 6.02 4.05
C ILE A 77 0.57 5.60 3.33
N ALA A 78 1.64 6.40 3.39
CA ALA A 78 2.90 6.10 2.70
C ALA A 78 3.49 4.71 2.98
N PRO A 79 3.70 4.29 4.25
CA PRO A 79 4.21 2.94 4.53
C PRO A 79 3.22 1.83 4.18
N ILE A 80 1.91 2.13 4.17
CA ILE A 80 0.88 1.19 3.73
C ILE A 80 1.03 0.94 2.23
N LEU A 81 1.15 1.99 1.42
CA LEU A 81 1.31 1.89 -0.04
C LEU A 81 2.54 1.06 -0.44
N VAL A 82 3.69 1.28 0.22
CA VAL A 82 4.91 0.47 0.02
C VAL A 82 4.66 -1.02 0.28
N THR A 83 3.72 -1.34 1.18
CA THR A 83 3.32 -2.72 1.45
C THR A 83 2.33 -3.25 0.42
N LEU A 84 1.40 -2.41 -0.05
CA LEU A 84 0.42 -2.76 -1.10
C LEU A 84 1.09 -3.07 -2.44
N GLU A 85 2.21 -2.41 -2.79
CA GLU A 85 2.98 -2.72 -4.01
C GLU A 85 3.48 -4.18 -4.05
N LYS A 86 3.53 -4.86 -2.90
CA LYS A 86 3.90 -6.28 -2.78
C LYS A 86 2.70 -7.23 -2.84
N MET A 87 1.50 -6.71 -3.13
CA MET A 87 0.24 -7.45 -3.21
C MET A 87 -0.25 -7.45 -4.68
N PRO A 88 0.33 -8.27 -5.56
CA PRO A 88 0.04 -8.22 -7.00
C PRO A 88 -1.42 -8.54 -7.33
N ASN A 89 -2.10 -9.32 -6.48
CA ASN A 89 -3.48 -9.77 -6.66
C ASN A 89 -4.52 -8.78 -6.13
N LEU A 90 -4.13 -7.60 -5.66
CA LEU A 90 -5.06 -6.62 -5.09
C LEU A 90 -6.00 -6.08 -6.16
N ARG A 91 -7.31 -6.21 -5.92
CA ARG A 91 -8.39 -5.76 -6.81
C ARG A 91 -9.22 -4.62 -6.22
N ALA A 92 -9.34 -4.55 -4.90
CA ALA A 92 -10.13 -3.52 -4.22
C ALA A 92 -9.35 -2.90 -3.05
N LEU A 93 -9.30 -1.57 -3.02
CA LEU A 93 -8.69 -0.79 -1.95
C LEU A 93 -9.73 0.13 -1.30
N ILE A 94 -10.05 -0.11 -0.03
CA ILE A 94 -11.05 0.64 0.72
C ILE A 94 -10.36 1.52 1.75
N LEU A 95 -10.50 2.83 1.58
CA LEU A 95 -9.85 3.87 2.37
C LEU A 95 -10.86 4.90 2.93
N SER A 96 -12.14 4.53 3.06
CA SER A 96 -13.16 5.43 3.59
C SER A 96 -12.88 5.88 5.04
N GLU A 97 -13.26 7.11 5.38
CA GLU A 97 -13.15 7.67 6.73
C GLU A 97 -11.73 7.56 7.33
N ASN A 98 -10.69 7.84 6.53
CA ASN A 98 -9.29 7.76 6.97
C ASN A 98 -8.60 9.11 7.19
N GLY A 99 -9.34 10.21 7.05
CA GLY A 99 -8.79 11.56 7.20
C GLY A 99 -7.77 11.92 6.11
N LEU A 100 -7.84 11.28 4.94
CA LEU A 100 -7.00 11.60 3.79
C LEU A 100 -7.37 12.97 3.23
N ARG A 101 -6.37 13.67 2.70
CA ARG A 101 -6.51 14.90 1.90
C ARG A 101 -5.96 14.66 0.50
N ASN A 102 -5.93 15.71 -0.31
CA ASN A 102 -5.48 15.64 -1.70
C ASN A 102 -4.08 14.99 -1.84
N HIS A 103 -3.14 15.32 -0.96
CA HIS A 103 -1.80 14.73 -0.99
C HIS A 103 -1.80 13.22 -0.72
N GLY A 104 -2.59 12.75 0.25
CA GLY A 104 -2.74 11.33 0.50
C GLY A 104 -3.31 10.58 -0.72
N VAL A 105 -4.30 11.17 -1.40
CA VAL A 105 -4.88 10.59 -2.62
C VAL A 105 -3.89 10.59 -3.79
N GLU A 106 -3.06 11.61 -3.94
CA GLU A 106 -1.99 11.64 -4.95
C GLU A 106 -1.03 10.46 -4.77
N LEU A 107 -0.62 10.16 -3.53
CA LEU A 107 0.21 9.00 -3.22
C LEU A 107 -0.51 7.69 -3.53
N VAL A 108 -1.79 7.57 -3.14
CA VAL A 108 -2.61 6.40 -3.46
C VAL A 108 -2.68 6.19 -4.97
N CYS A 109 -2.87 7.25 -5.76
CA CYS A 109 -2.91 7.16 -7.22
C CYS A 109 -1.58 6.72 -7.81
N ALA A 110 -0.45 7.24 -7.31
CA ALA A 110 0.87 6.83 -7.75
C ALA A 110 1.13 5.34 -7.50
N CYS A 111 0.73 4.83 -6.32
CA CYS A 111 0.83 3.41 -6.01
C CYS A 111 -0.15 2.56 -6.85
N ALA A 112 -1.39 3.01 -7.01
CA ALA A 112 -2.43 2.32 -7.78
C ALA A 112 -2.04 2.11 -9.24
N ALA A 113 -1.30 3.04 -9.84
CA ALA A 113 -0.76 2.91 -11.20
C ALA A 113 0.16 1.68 -11.37
N ASN A 114 0.79 1.22 -10.29
CA ASN A 114 1.67 0.04 -10.27
C ASN A 114 0.93 -1.26 -9.91
N LEU A 115 -0.35 -1.21 -9.57
CA LEU A 115 -1.14 -2.38 -9.17
C LEU A 115 -1.92 -2.93 -10.37
N PRO A 116 -1.46 -4.01 -11.03
CA PRO A 116 -1.96 -4.42 -12.34
C PRO A 116 -3.39 -5.00 -12.32
N HIS A 117 -3.92 -5.35 -11.15
CA HIS A 117 -5.24 -5.96 -11.01
C HIS A 117 -6.24 -5.10 -10.23
N LEU A 118 -5.86 -3.87 -9.88
CA LEU A 118 -6.72 -2.96 -9.14
C LEU A 118 -7.90 -2.50 -10.01
N GLU A 119 -9.11 -2.71 -9.49
CA GLU A 119 -10.39 -2.45 -10.18
C GLU A 119 -11.26 -1.44 -9.42
N PHE A 120 -11.14 -1.41 -8.09
CA PHE A 120 -12.01 -0.63 -7.20
C PHE A 120 -11.21 0.18 -6.17
N ILE A 121 -11.55 1.47 -6.02
CA ILE A 121 -11.00 2.36 -5.00
C ILE A 121 -12.13 3.07 -4.27
N GLU A 122 -12.16 2.99 -2.95
CA GLU A 122 -13.16 3.68 -2.11
C GLU A 122 -12.47 4.73 -1.23
N LEU A 123 -12.89 5.99 -1.38
CA LEU A 123 -12.32 7.18 -0.74
C LEU A 123 -13.37 8.05 -0.03
N SER A 124 -14.57 7.55 0.20
CA SER A 124 -15.65 8.27 0.88
C SER A 124 -15.26 8.77 2.26
N ASP A 125 -15.93 9.82 2.73
CA ASP A 125 -15.71 10.39 4.07
C ASP A 125 -14.27 10.86 4.34
N ASN A 126 -13.56 11.28 3.29
CA ASN A 126 -12.23 11.90 3.37
C ASN A 126 -12.29 13.40 3.01
N TYR A 127 -11.27 14.15 3.44
CA TYR A 127 -11.17 15.60 3.23
C TYR A 127 -10.53 15.96 1.88
N ILE A 128 -11.10 15.44 0.80
CA ILE A 128 -10.55 15.54 -0.56
C ILE A 128 -11.37 16.48 -1.43
N SER A 129 -10.74 17.15 -2.40
CA SER A 129 -11.33 18.18 -3.27
C SER A 129 -10.80 18.11 -4.72
N ASP A 130 -10.80 19.20 -5.47
CA ASP A 130 -10.31 19.25 -6.86
C ASP A 130 -8.92 18.62 -7.06
N GLY A 131 -7.98 18.79 -6.12
CA GLY A 131 -6.63 18.24 -6.24
C GLY A 131 -6.63 16.71 -6.33
N ALA A 132 -7.38 16.05 -5.43
CA ALA A 132 -7.57 14.61 -5.49
C ALA A 132 -8.29 14.18 -6.77
N ALA A 133 -9.28 14.94 -7.23
CA ALA A 133 -10.01 14.62 -8.44
C ALA A 133 -9.13 14.64 -9.69
N VAL A 134 -8.18 15.58 -9.79
CA VAL A 134 -7.19 15.62 -10.88
C VAL A 134 -6.31 14.36 -10.85
N ALA A 135 -5.84 13.96 -9.68
CA ALA A 135 -5.01 12.77 -9.52
C ALA A 135 -5.77 11.48 -9.91
N LEU A 136 -7.01 11.35 -9.43
CA LEU A 136 -7.89 10.23 -9.78
C LEU A 136 -8.18 10.18 -11.27
N PHE A 137 -8.47 11.32 -11.90
CA PHE A 137 -8.75 11.39 -13.33
C PHE A 137 -7.56 10.88 -14.16
N ARG A 138 -6.34 11.36 -13.85
CA ARG A 138 -5.11 10.88 -14.50
C ARG A 138 -4.87 9.39 -14.29
N LEU A 139 -5.12 8.89 -13.08
CA LEU A 139 -5.01 7.47 -12.79
C LEU A 139 -5.96 6.66 -13.67
N ILE A 140 -7.23 7.06 -13.76
CA ILE A 140 -8.26 6.34 -14.54
C ILE A 140 -7.92 6.35 -16.04
N GLU A 141 -7.41 7.47 -16.58
CA GLU A 141 -7.00 7.57 -17.98
C GLU A 141 -5.82 6.65 -18.34
N HIS A 142 -4.90 6.42 -17.39
CA HIS A 142 -3.71 5.60 -17.62
C HIS A 142 -3.84 4.16 -17.12
N HIS A 143 -4.90 3.84 -16.38
CA HIS A 143 -5.12 2.52 -15.80
C HIS A 143 -6.53 2.03 -16.12
N SER A 144 -6.66 1.41 -17.31
CA SER A 144 -7.95 1.00 -17.88
C SER A 144 -8.67 -0.12 -17.11
N ARG A 145 -8.01 -0.74 -16.12
CA ARG A 145 -8.63 -1.75 -15.27
C ARG A 145 -9.40 -1.18 -14.10
N ILE A 146 -9.20 0.10 -13.75
CA ILE A 146 -10.00 0.75 -12.72
C ILE A 146 -11.40 0.98 -13.28
N GLN A 147 -12.37 0.28 -12.71
CA GLN A 147 -13.77 0.28 -13.16
C GLN A 147 -14.65 1.15 -12.29
N GLU A 148 -14.25 1.37 -11.03
CA GLU A 148 -15.06 2.10 -10.08
C GLU A 148 -14.18 2.83 -9.05
N VAL A 149 -14.52 4.10 -8.82
CA VAL A 149 -13.96 4.91 -7.74
C VAL A 149 -15.12 5.58 -7.03
N VAL A 150 -15.23 5.34 -5.73
CA VAL A 150 -16.27 5.92 -4.87
C VAL A 150 -15.64 6.97 -3.97
N PHE A 151 -16.31 8.10 -3.80
CA PHE A 151 -15.82 9.26 -3.04
C PHE A 151 -16.99 10.07 -2.45
N GLU A 152 -17.99 9.38 -1.92
CA GLU A 152 -19.14 10.02 -1.30
C GLU A 152 -18.77 10.81 -0.04
N ASN A 153 -19.57 11.83 0.27
CA ASN A 153 -19.30 12.75 1.36
C ASN A 153 -17.89 13.39 1.32
N THR A 154 -17.43 13.77 0.13
CA THR A 154 -16.18 14.51 -0.09
C THR A 154 -16.43 15.89 -0.69
N LYS A 155 -15.41 16.75 -0.71
CA LYS A 155 -15.47 18.09 -1.30
C LYS A 155 -15.11 18.11 -2.78
N ILE A 156 -15.16 16.97 -3.47
CA ILE A 156 -14.96 16.91 -4.93
C ILE A 156 -16.14 17.61 -5.63
N PRO A 157 -15.88 18.68 -6.41
CA PRO A 157 -16.94 19.41 -7.09
C PRO A 157 -17.64 18.59 -8.18
N VAL A 158 -18.91 18.91 -8.46
CA VAL A 158 -19.75 18.23 -9.45
C VAL A 158 -19.09 18.14 -10.83
N LYS A 159 -18.40 19.19 -11.28
CA LYS A 159 -17.66 19.20 -12.56
C LYS A 159 -16.68 18.03 -12.68
N TRP A 160 -16.05 17.66 -11.57
CA TRP A 160 -15.11 16.54 -11.52
C TRP A 160 -15.82 15.20 -11.41
N ARG A 161 -16.94 15.14 -10.68
CA ARG A 161 -17.75 13.91 -10.58
C ARG A 161 -18.19 13.43 -11.97
N VAL A 162 -18.64 14.34 -12.82
CA VAL A 162 -19.03 14.03 -14.21
C VAL A 162 -17.82 13.50 -15.00
N LYS A 163 -16.69 14.22 -14.99
CA LYS A 163 -15.47 13.79 -15.69
C LYS A 163 -14.96 12.42 -15.25
N LEU A 164 -14.94 12.16 -13.93
CA LEU A 164 -14.53 10.88 -13.38
C LEU A 164 -15.51 9.77 -13.80
N SER A 165 -16.81 10.04 -13.78
CA SER A 165 -17.84 9.10 -14.25
C SER A 165 -17.66 8.73 -15.72
N ASP A 166 -17.41 9.71 -16.59
CA ASP A 166 -17.21 9.49 -18.03
C ASP A 166 -15.93 8.68 -18.31
N ALA A 167 -14.84 8.99 -17.60
CA ALA A 167 -13.59 8.25 -17.70
C ALA A 167 -13.77 6.79 -17.24
N LEU A 168 -14.46 6.56 -16.12
CA LEU A 168 -14.76 5.20 -15.62
C LEU A 168 -15.69 4.43 -16.57
N ALA A 169 -16.66 5.10 -17.20
CA ALA A 169 -17.50 4.49 -18.22
C ALA A 169 -16.69 4.02 -19.43
N THR A 170 -15.67 4.79 -19.83
CA THR A 170 -14.74 4.41 -20.90
C THR A 170 -13.96 3.14 -20.53
N ASN A 171 -13.41 3.07 -19.31
CA ASN A 171 -12.70 1.89 -18.83
C ASN A 171 -13.59 0.63 -18.79
N ARG A 172 -14.83 0.75 -18.32
CA ARG A 172 -15.82 -0.35 -18.34
C ARG A 172 -16.11 -0.83 -19.77
N GLY A 173 -16.22 0.09 -20.73
CA GLY A 173 -16.38 -0.26 -22.15
C GLY A 173 -15.18 -1.03 -22.71
N VAL A 174 -13.95 -0.64 -22.35
CA VAL A 174 -12.73 -1.36 -22.74
C VAL A 174 -12.70 -2.78 -22.17
N ALA A 175 -13.04 -2.95 -20.89
CA ALA A 175 -13.08 -4.26 -20.24
C ALA A 175 -14.10 -5.20 -20.92
N GLN A 176 -15.29 -4.70 -21.28
CA GLN A 176 -16.31 -5.45 -21.99
C GLN A 176 -15.87 -5.79 -23.43
N GLY A 177 -15.25 -4.85 -24.15
CA GLY A 177 -14.74 -5.07 -25.51
C GLY A 177 -13.63 -6.12 -25.59
N GLN A 178 -12.73 -6.17 -24.59
CA GLN A 178 -11.70 -7.20 -24.49
C GLN A 178 -12.27 -8.60 -24.20
N SER A 179 -13.33 -8.68 -23.39
CA SER A 179 -14.00 -9.96 -23.11
C SER A 179 -14.62 -10.58 -24.36
N HIS A 180 -15.22 -9.77 -25.24
CA HIS A 180 -15.90 -10.24 -26.45
C HIS A 180 -14.94 -10.62 -27.58
N ALA A 181 -13.78 -9.95 -27.69
CA ALA A 181 -12.75 -10.30 -28.68
C ALA A 181 -12.08 -11.66 -28.40
N SER A 182 -12.00 -12.08 -27.13
CA SER A 182 -11.39 -13.36 -26.73
C SER A 182 -12.27 -14.58 -27.04
N VAL A 183 -13.60 -14.41 -27.10
CA VAL A 183 -14.57 -15.50 -27.33
C VAL A 183 -14.67 -15.88 -28.82
N LEU A 184 -14.37 -14.96 -29.73
CA LEU A 184 -14.41 -15.21 -31.18
C LEU A 184 -13.11 -15.82 -31.75
N ALA A 185 -12.08 -16.00 -30.91
CA ALA A 185 -10.79 -16.55 -31.29
C ALA A 185 -10.55 -17.98 -30.78
N SER A 186 -11.58 -18.66 -30.27
CA SER A 186 -11.59 -20.09 -29.87
C SER A 186 -12.55 -20.88 -30.75
#